data_AF-A0AAJ2GDS0-F1
#
_entry.id   AF-A0AAJ2GDS0-F1
#
_cell.length_a   1.000
_cell.length_b   1.000
_cell.length_c   1.000
_cell.angle_alpha   90.00
_cell.angle_beta   90.00
_cell.angle_gamma   90.00
#
_symmetry.space_group_name_H-M   'P 1'
#
loop_
_entity.id
_entity.type
_entity.pdbx_description
1 polymer ?
#
loop_
_entity_poly.entity_id
_entity_poly.type
_entity_poly.pdbx_seq_one_letter_code
_entity_poly.pdbx_strand_id
1 'polypeptide(L)' 'MKEKIRHLIAEKLIQKGLVKMSLHRMTEAGNDTDEELNILLDRLQRLDEEIKILERVLKQLKQ' A
#
# COMPACT_ATOMS: atom_id res chain seq x y z
N MET A 1 -7.89 20.42 -4.48
CA MET A 1 -8.03 19.46 -3.37
C MET A 1 -8.28 18.02 -3.86
N LYS A 2 -9.31 17.76 -4.69
CA LYS A 2 -9.56 16.44 -5.32
C LYS A 2 -8.33 15.88 -6.05
N GLU A 3 -7.65 16.73 -6.82
CA GLU A 3 -6.47 16.34 -7.57
C GLU A 3 -5.30 15.90 -6.68
N LYS A 4 -5.06 16.62 -5.58
CA LYS A 4 -4.06 16.27 -4.58
C LYS A 4 -4.35 14.90 -3.94
N ILE A 5 -5.61 14.60 -3.64
CA ILE A 5 -6.00 13.29 -3.09
C ILE A 5 -5.81 12.18 -4.13
N ARG A 6 -6.15 12.41 -5.40
CA ARG A 6 -5.86 11.45 -6.48
C ARG A 6 -4.37 11.14 -6.60
N HIS A 7 -3.52 12.16 -6.49
CA HIS A 7 -2.06 11.97 -6.49
C HIS A 7 -1.59 11.15 -5.28
N LEU A 8 -2.11 11.43 -4.09
CA LEU A 8 -1.78 10.63 -2.90
C LEU A 8 -2.21 9.16 -3.05
N ILE A 9 -3.40 8.90 -3.61
CA ILE A 9 -3.85 7.53 -3.88
C ILE A 9 -2.89 6.84 -4.87
N ALA A 10 -2.50 7.52 -5.95
CA ALA A 10 -1.56 6.98 -6.92
C ALA A 10 -0.19 6.66 -6.29
N GLU A 11 0.34 7.56 -5.46
CA GLU A 11 1.59 7.34 -4.72
C GLU A 11 1.49 6.10 -3.82
N LYS A 12 0.40 5.95 -3.07
CA LYS A 12 0.18 4.80 -2.19
C LYS A 12 0.03 3.49 -2.95
N LEU A 13 -0.62 3.51 -4.12
CA LEU A 13 -0.71 2.35 -5.01
C LEU A 13 0.67 1.92 -5.54
N ILE A 14 1.53 2.87 -5.89
CA ILE A 14 2.92 2.60 -6.30
C ILE A 14 3.68 1.95 -5.13
N GLN A 15 3.60 2.53 -3.92
CA GLN A 15 4.22 1.95 -2.73
C GLN A 15 3.72 0.53 -2.45
N LYS A 16 2.42 0.27 -2.61
CA LYS A 16 1.82 -1.06 -2.47
C LYS A 16 2.39 -2.06 -3.48
N GLY A 17 2.57 -1.64 -4.74
CA GLY A 17 3.20 -2.44 -5.78
C GLY A 17 4.63 -2.85 -5.42
N LEU A 18 5.43 -1.89 -4.91
CA LEU A 18 6.80 -2.16 -4.48
C LEU A 18 6.87 -3.16 -3.32
N VAL A 19 5.97 -3.05 -2.32
CA VAL A 19 5.94 -4.01 -1.20
C VAL A 19 5.57 -5.41 -1.69
N LYS A 20 4.61 -5.54 -2.62
CA LYS A 20 4.28 -6.84 -3.23
C LYS A 20 5.45 -7.45 -4.00
N MET A 21 6.20 -6.64 -4.74
CA MET A 21 7.41 -7.10 -5.43
C MET A 21 8.49 -7.56 -4.46
N SER A 22 8.63 -6.91 -3.30
CA SER A 22 9.54 -7.37 -2.26
C SER A 22 9.09 -8.69 -1.65
N LEU A 23 7.80 -8.84 -1.31
CA LEU A 23 7.25 -10.12 -0.84
C LEU A 23 7.48 -11.26 -1.82
N HIS A 24 7.25 -11.02 -3.11
CA HIS A 24 7.44 -12.03 -4.13
C HIS A 24 8.91 -12.49 -4.22
N ARG A 25 9.85 -11.53 -4.28
CA ARG A 25 11.29 -11.81 -4.31
C ARG A 25 11.78 -12.53 -3.06
N MET A 26 11.21 -12.20 -1.91
CA MET A 26 11.45 -12.88 -0.64
C MET A 26 11.06 -14.35 -0.76
N THR A 27 9.79 -14.63 -1.10
CA THR A 27 9.31 -16.00 -1.28
C THR A 27 10.13 -16.82 -2.29
N GLU A 28 10.65 -16.19 -3.35
CA GLU A 28 11.55 -16.83 -4.32
C GLU A 28 12.96 -17.10 -3.78
N ALA A 29 13.50 -16.25 -2.90
CA ALA A 29 14.84 -16.39 -2.33
C ALA A 29 14.94 -17.47 -1.25
N GLY A 30 13.81 -17.83 -0.62
CA GLY A 30 13.71 -18.97 0.30
C GLY A 30 14.50 -18.85 1.62
N ASN A 31 15.01 -17.66 1.94
CA ASN A 31 15.88 -17.40 3.09
C ASN A 31 15.33 -16.35 4.06
N ASP A 32 14.04 -16.03 3.97
CA ASP A 32 13.47 -14.95 4.78
C ASP A 32 13.11 -15.40 6.19
N THR A 33 13.17 -14.44 7.11
CA THR A 33 12.63 -14.64 8.46
C THR A 33 11.14 -14.33 8.50
N ASP A 34 10.41 -15.03 9.36
CA ASP A 34 8.99 -14.74 9.64
C ASP A 34 8.79 -13.27 10.07
N GLU A 35 9.79 -12.65 10.70
CA GLU A 35 9.78 -11.24 11.10
C GLU A 35 9.76 -10.29 9.90
N GLU A 36 10.65 -10.48 8.92
CA GLU A 36 10.69 -9.64 7.71
C GLU A 36 9.41 -9.78 6.88
N LEU A 37 8.89 -11.02 6.78
CA LEU A 37 7.61 -11.30 6.14
C LEU A 37 6.47 -10.53 6.83
N ASN A 38 6.39 -10.61 8.15
CA ASN A 38 5.36 -9.91 8.93
C ASN A 38 5.44 -8.39 8.77
N ILE A 39 6.65 -7.81 8.74
CA ILE A 39 6.85 -6.37 8.50
C ILE A 39 6.27 -5.94 7.15
N LEU A 40 6.49 -6.72 6.10
CA LEU A 40 5.96 -6.40 4.77
C LEU A 40 4.45 -6.59 4.69
N LEU A 41 3.89 -7.61 5.34
CA LEU A 41 2.45 -7.83 5.42
C LEU A 41 1.74 -6.71 6.18
N ASP A 42 2.29 -6.30 7.33
CA ASP A 42 1.79 -5.15 8.10
C ASP A 42 1.81 -3.87 7.27
N ARG A 43 2.91 -3.65 6.54
CA ARG A 43 3.03 -2.48 5.66
C ARG A 43 1.98 -2.50 4.54
N LEU A 44 1.69 -3.67 3.98
CA LEU A 44 0.64 -3.84 2.98
C LEU A 44 -0.74 -3.51 3.53
N GLN A 45 -1.06 -4.00 4.74
CA GLN A 45 -2.32 -3.72 5.40
C GLN A 45 -2.50 -2.21 5.65
N ARG A 46 -1.47 -1.54 6.17
CA ARG A 46 -1.51 -0.09 6.43
C ARG A 46 -1.75 0.71 5.13
N LEU A 47 -1.07 0.34 4.04
CA LEU A 47 -1.28 0.98 2.73
C LEU A 47 -2.72 0.81 2.25
N ASP A 48 -3.33 -0.36 2.46
CA ASP A 48 -4.72 -0.61 2.11
C ASP A 48 -5.71 0.22 2.93
N GLU A 49 -5.44 0.41 4.22
CA GLU A 49 -6.24 1.28 5.08
C GLU A 49 -6.11 2.75 4.67
N GLU A 50 -4.90 3.22 4.41
CA GLU A 50 -4.63 4.59 3.94
C GLU A 50 -5.34 4.89 2.62
N ILE A 51 -5.25 3.98 1.64
CA ILE A 51 -5.94 4.11 0.35
C ILE A 51 -7.45 4.19 0.56
N LYS A 52 -8.04 3.29 1.37
CA LYS A 52 -9.48 3.30 1.68
C LYS A 52 -9.93 4.62 2.31
N ILE A 53 -9.13 5.20 3.21
CA ILE A 53 -9.43 6.49 3.83
C ILE A 53 -9.42 7.59 2.75
N LEU A 54 -8.39 7.64 1.91
CA LEU A 54 -8.28 8.64 0.84
C LEU A 54 -9.42 8.53 -0.18
N GLU A 55 -9.84 7.32 -0.53
CA GLU A 55 -10.99 7.08 -1.40
C GLU A 55 -12.31 7.57 -0.79
N ARG A 56 -12.51 7.36 0.51
CA ARG A 56 -13.68 7.89 1.24
C ARG A 56 -13.69 9.41 1.24
N VAL A 57 -12.56 10.05 1.53
CA VAL A 57 -12.43 11.52 1.48
C VAL A 57 -12.68 12.03 0.06
N LEU A 58 -12.13 11.40 -0.97
CA LEU A 58 -12.37 11.78 -2.36
C LEU A 58 -13.85 11.67 -2.74
N LYS A 59 -14.54 10.63 -2.27
CA LYS A 59 -15.98 10.44 -2.47
C LYS A 59 -16.79 11.56 -1.81
N GLN A 60 -16.46 11.94 -0.58
CA GLN A 60 -17.12 13.05 0.13
C GLN A 60 -16.91 14.39 -0.58
N LEU A 61 -15.74 14.64 -1.15
CA LEU A 61 -15.50 15.87 -1.91
C LEU A 61 -16.25 15.92 -3.25
N LYS A 62 -16.60 14.77 -3.83
CA LYS A 62 -17.35 14.68 -5.10
C LYS A 62 -18.83 14.97 -4.93
N GLN A 63 -19.37 14.74 -3.73
CA GLN A 63 -20.68 15.25 -3.32
C GLN A 63 -20.62 16.76 -3.16
#